data_AF-A0A0D0CRN3-F1
#
_entry.id   AF-A0A0D0CRN3-F1
#
_cell.length_a   1.000
_cell.length_b   1.000
_cell.length_c   1.000
_cell.angle_alpha   90.00
_cell.angle_beta   90.00
_cell.angle_gamma   90.00
#
_symmetry.space_group_name_H-M   'P 1'
#
loop_
_entity.id
_entity.type
_entity.pdbx_description
1 polymer ?
#
loop_
_entity_poly.entity_id
_entity_poly.type
_entity_poly.pdbx_seq_one_letter_code
_entity_poly.pdbx_strand_id
1 'polypeptide(L)'
;DSSELDVAAISRSDHNGWKKERNGTCGGTKQERHKRTNWYHPLLWVHIDHAAKQHHWSPQVMVSALRKEHPKLFSHLNKGTMFRW
;
A
#
# COMPACT_ATOMS: atom_id res chain seq x y z
N ASP A 1 -3.38 10.50 -22.52
CA ASP A 1 -2.79 11.77 -22.07
C ASP A 1 -2.53 11.69 -20.58
N SER A 2 -1.35 12.15 -20.16
CA SER A 2 -0.84 12.20 -18.77
C SER A 2 -0.71 10.88 -18.01
N SER A 3 0.40 10.19 -18.30
CA SER A 3 1.07 9.26 -17.40
C SER A 3 1.34 9.90 -16.03
N GLU A 4 0.53 9.59 -15.03
CA GLU A 4 1.02 9.51 -13.64
C GLU A 4 2.05 8.38 -13.62
N LEU A 5 3.30 8.70 -13.99
CA LEU A 5 4.43 7.87 -13.65
C LEU A 5 4.39 7.73 -12.13
N ASP A 6 4.09 6.53 -11.65
CA ASP A 6 4.23 6.17 -10.25
C ASP A 6 5.63 6.64 -9.83
N VAL A 7 5.70 7.70 -9.03
CA VAL A 7 6.96 8.33 -8.63
C VAL A 7 7.87 7.30 -7.95
N ALA A 8 7.28 6.28 -7.31
CA ALA A 8 8.02 5.15 -6.77
C ALA A 8 8.61 4.23 -7.86
N ALA A 9 7.96 4.10 -9.02
CA ALA A 9 8.44 3.31 -10.16
C ALA A 9 9.67 3.94 -10.84
N ILE A 10 9.78 5.27 -10.88
CA ILE A 10 10.97 5.98 -11.42
C ILE A 10 12.24 5.54 -10.67
N SER A 11 12.15 5.29 -9.36
CA SER A 11 13.28 4.80 -8.55
C SER A 11 13.63 3.31 -8.76
N ARG A 12 12.75 2.53 -9.44
CA ARG A 12 12.72 1.07 -9.29
C ARG A 12 13.41 0.26 -10.37
N SER A 13 13.31 0.53 -11.68
CA SER A 13 13.93 -0.45 -12.61
C SER A 13 14.48 -0.05 -13.96
N ASP A 14 14.13 1.07 -14.60
CA ASP A 14 14.46 1.14 -16.04
C ASP A 14 15.61 2.11 -16.38
N HIS A 15 16.06 2.94 -15.42
CA HIS A 15 17.11 3.96 -15.62
C HIS A 15 18.23 3.92 -14.57
N ASN A 16 18.49 2.78 -13.93
CA ASN A 16 19.51 2.68 -12.88
C ASN A 16 20.74 1.88 -13.31
N GLY A 17 21.52 2.41 -14.27
CA GLY A 17 22.85 1.87 -14.61
C GLY A 17 23.74 1.73 -13.38
N TRP A 18 23.66 2.70 -12.46
CA TRP A 18 24.43 2.74 -11.22
C TRP A 18 24.12 1.57 -10.26
N LYS A 19 22.87 1.08 -10.18
CA LYS A 19 22.54 -0.11 -9.35
C LYS A 19 23.11 -1.39 -9.95
N LYS A 20 23.17 -1.45 -11.29
CA LYS A 20 23.74 -2.60 -12.02
C LYS A 20 25.27 -2.64 -11.85
N GLU A 21 25.93 -1.49 -11.88
CA GLU A 21 27.36 -1.36 -11.53
C GLU A 21 27.62 -1.73 -10.06
N ARG A 22 26.79 -1.28 -9.13
CA ARG A 22 27.02 -1.47 -7.69
C ARG A 22 26.79 -2.91 -7.19
N ASN A 23 25.85 -3.65 -7.79
CA ASN A 23 25.48 -4.98 -7.30
C ASN A 23 26.37 -6.13 -7.82
N GLY A 24 27.32 -5.86 -8.73
CA GLY A 24 28.32 -6.82 -9.21
C GLY A 24 27.76 -8.13 -9.81
N THR A 25 28.66 -9.09 -10.06
CA THR A 25 28.38 -10.40 -10.69
C THR A 25 27.34 -11.24 -9.95
N CYS A 26 27.11 -10.98 -8.65
CA CYS A 26 26.17 -11.72 -7.80
C CYS A 26 24.73 -11.18 -7.82
N GLY A 27 24.42 -10.18 -8.66
CA GLY A 27 23.03 -9.82 -8.99
C GLY A 27 22.16 -9.50 -7.78
N GLY A 28 22.62 -8.59 -6.90
CA GLY A 28 21.96 -8.26 -5.65
C GLY A 28 20.43 -8.10 -5.75
N THR A 29 19.73 -8.53 -4.71
CA THR A 29 18.27 -8.71 -4.67
C THR A 29 17.51 -7.44 -5.10
N LYS A 30 16.80 -7.52 -6.23
CA LYS A 30 15.77 -6.54 -6.56
C LYS A 30 14.61 -6.77 -5.59
N GLN A 31 14.35 -5.80 -4.71
CA GLN A 31 13.17 -5.87 -3.84
C GLN A 31 11.90 -5.83 -4.70
N GLU A 32 11.17 -6.94 -4.74
CA GLU A 32 9.87 -7.02 -5.39
C GLU A 32 8.88 -6.07 -4.69
N ARG A 33 7.82 -5.65 -5.41
CA ARG A 33 6.68 -4.99 -4.77
C ARG A 33 6.13 -5.91 -3.68
N HIS A 34 5.86 -5.35 -2.51
CA HIS A 34 5.18 -6.06 -1.43
C HIS A 34 3.84 -6.62 -1.95
N LYS A 35 3.71 -7.95 -1.93
CA LYS A 35 2.50 -8.66 -2.40
C LYS A 35 1.33 -8.53 -1.42
N ARG A 36 1.61 -8.17 -0.17
CA ARG A 36 0.63 -8.00 0.91
C ARG A 36 0.76 -6.63 1.53
N THR A 37 -0.38 -5.98 1.77
CA THR A 37 -0.44 -4.74 2.54
C THR A 37 -0.22 -5.05 4.01
N ASN A 38 0.76 -4.37 4.64
CA ASN A 38 0.87 -4.38 6.09
C ASN A 38 -0.21 -3.46 6.66
N TRP A 39 -1.32 -4.05 7.10
CA TRP A 39 -2.45 -3.28 7.60
C TRP A 39 -2.20 -2.58 8.95
N TYR A 40 -1.14 -2.93 9.67
CA TYR A 40 -0.72 -2.25 10.92
C TYR A 40 0.19 -1.05 10.67
N HIS A 41 0.39 -0.65 9.41
CA HIS A 41 1.24 0.49 9.09
C HIS A 41 0.66 1.79 9.64
N PRO A 42 1.42 2.63 10.37
CA PRO A 42 0.92 3.87 10.99
C PRO A 42 0.22 4.82 10.01
N LEU A 43 0.70 4.89 8.77
CA LEU A 43 0.08 5.73 7.72
C LEU A 43 -1.32 5.24 7.28
N LEU A 44 -1.67 3.97 7.50
CA LEU A 44 -3.03 3.48 7.23
C LEU A 44 -3.95 3.72 8.42
N TRP A 45 -3.39 3.70 9.63
CA TRP A 45 -4.14 3.87 10.89
C TRP A 45 -4.86 5.20 10.98
N VAL A 46 -4.32 6.29 10.42
CA VAL A 46 -5.01 7.59 10.40
C VAL A 46 -6.37 7.53 9.69
N HIS A 47 -6.45 6.79 8.58
CA HIS A 47 -7.70 6.60 7.84
C HIS A 47 -8.65 5.65 8.57
N ILE A 48 -8.11 4.58 9.16
CA ILE A 48 -8.89 3.58 9.90
C ILE A 48 -9.53 4.21 11.14
N ASP A 49 -8.78 4.98 11.93
CA ASP A 49 -9.28 5.66 13.14
C ASP A 49 -10.36 6.70 12.79
N HIS A 50 -10.16 7.45 11.71
CA HIS A 50 -11.17 8.40 11.23
C HIS A 50 -12.48 7.68 10.83
N ALA A 51 -12.40 6.61 10.04
CA ALA A 51 -13.56 5.80 9.67
C ALA A 51 -14.22 5.14 10.89
N ALA A 52 -13.44 4.74 11.90
CA ALA A 52 -13.94 4.12 13.12
C ALA A 52 -14.80 5.10 13.93
N LYS A 53 -14.33 6.34 14.07
CA LYS A 53 -15.05 7.42 14.77
C LYS A 53 -16.36 7.78 14.07
N GLN A 54 -16.39 7.76 12.75
CA GLN A 54 -17.60 8.07 11.96
C GLN A 54 -18.62 6.93 11.92
N HIS A 55 -18.17 5.68 12.00
CA HIS A 55 -19.01 4.51 11.78
C HIS A 55 -19.13 3.59 13.00
N HIS A 56 -18.84 4.11 14.20
CA HIS A 56 -18.98 3.43 15.49
C HIS A 56 -18.38 2.01 15.49
N TRP A 57 -17.19 1.86 14.91
CA TRP A 57 -16.47 0.58 14.85
C TRP A 57 -17.23 -0.56 14.14
N SER A 58 -18.21 -0.26 13.28
CA SER A 58 -18.90 -1.29 12.49
C SER A 58 -17.99 -1.82 11.37
N PRO A 59 -17.50 -3.08 11.43
CA PRO A 59 -16.44 -3.53 10.54
C PRO A 59 -16.86 -3.58 9.06
N GLN A 60 -18.13 -3.89 8.79
CA GLN A 60 -18.66 -3.93 7.42
C GLN A 60 -18.73 -2.52 6.83
N VAL A 61 -19.23 -1.56 7.60
CA VAL A 61 -19.41 -0.18 7.15
C VAL A 61 -18.04 0.46 6.94
N MET A 62 -17.10 0.28 7.87
CA MET A 62 -15.75 0.80 7.76
C MET A 62 -15.01 0.27 6.53
N VAL A 63 -15.09 -1.02 6.25
CA VAL A 63 -14.44 -1.59 5.04
C VAL A 63 -15.04 -0.99 3.77
N SER A 64 -16.36 -0.83 3.70
CA SER A 64 -17.02 -0.19 2.58
C SER A 64 -16.63 1.28 2.42
N ALA A 65 -16.57 2.03 3.51
CA ALA A 65 -16.18 3.44 3.52
C ALA A 65 -14.71 3.61 3.07
N LEU A 66 -13.78 2.87 3.68
CA LEU A 66 -12.35 2.94 3.36
C LEU A 66 -12.04 2.54 1.91
N ARG A 67 -12.75 1.53 1.38
CA ARG A 67 -12.63 1.14 -0.02
C ARG A 67 -13.19 2.21 -0.97
N LYS A 68 -14.22 2.93 -0.56
CA LYS A 68 -14.82 4.01 -1.36
C LYS A 68 -13.93 5.26 -1.37
N GLU A 69 -13.37 5.64 -0.22
CA GLU A 69 -12.54 6.84 -0.08
C GLU A 69 -11.13 6.64 -0.63
N HIS A 70 -10.52 5.49 -0.37
CA HIS A 70 -9.14 5.20 -0.75
C HIS A 70 -9.03 3.82 -1.41
N PRO A 71 -9.61 3.63 -2.62
CA PRO A 71 -9.69 2.33 -3.28
C PRO A 71 -8.31 1.72 -3.57
N LYS A 72 -7.30 2.54 -3.92
CA LYS A 72 -5.94 2.07 -4.18
C LYS A 72 -5.26 1.46 -2.94
N LEU A 73 -5.64 1.90 -1.73
CA LEU A 73 -5.01 1.47 -0.47
C LEU A 73 -5.77 0.29 0.16
N PHE A 74 -7.11 0.32 0.13
CA PHE A 74 -7.95 -0.64 0.86
C PHE A 74 -8.71 -1.63 -0.02
N SER A 75 -8.41 -1.72 -1.33
CA SER A 75 -9.04 -2.68 -2.26
C SER A 75 -9.08 -4.12 -1.71
N HIS A 76 -8.00 -4.55 -1.04
CA HIS A 76 -7.86 -5.88 -0.47
C HIS A 76 -8.19 -5.98 1.03
N LEU A 77 -8.60 -4.87 1.67
CA LEU A 77 -9.00 -4.87 3.09
C LEU A 77 -10.28 -5.68 3.24
N ASN A 78 -10.34 -6.60 4.20
CA ASN A 78 -11.52 -7.43 4.42
C ASN A 78 -12.11 -7.23 5.83
N LYS A 79 -13.37 -7.63 6.01
CA LYS A 79 -14.09 -7.53 7.30
C LYS A 79 -13.36 -8.27 8.43
N GLY A 80 -12.76 -9.43 8.14
CA GLY A 80 -12.06 -10.23 9.14
C GLY A 80 -10.81 -9.53 9.69
N THR A 81 -10.09 -8.80 8.85
CA THR A 81 -8.97 -7.94 9.27
C THR A 81 -9.48 -6.80 10.16
N MET A 82 -10.55 -6.13 9.74
CA MET A 82 -11.14 -5.04 10.52
C MET A 82 -11.70 -5.49 11.87
N PHE A 83 -12.32 -6.68 11.95
CA PHE A 83 -12.86 -7.22 13.20
C PHE A 83 -11.78 -7.62 14.22
N ARG A 84 -10.53 -7.86 13.76
CA ARG A 84 -9.40 -8.16 14.66
C ARG A 84 -8.79 -6.90 15.28
N TRP A 85 -9.16 -5.73 14.78
CA TRP A 85 -8.75 -4.44 15.34
C TRP A 85 -9.80 -3.95 16.31
#